data_AF-A0A317V0C1-F1
#
_entry.id   AF-A0A317V0C1-F1
#
_cell.length_a   1.000
_cell.length_b   1.000
_cell.length_c   1.000
_cell.angle_alpha   90.00
_cell.angle_beta   90.00
_cell.angle_gamma   90.00
#
_symmetry.space_group_name_H-M   'P 1'
#
loop_
_entity.id
_entity.type
_entity.pdbx_description
1 polymer ?
#
loop_
_entity_poly.entity_id
_entity_poly.type
_entity_poly.pdbx_seq_one_letter_code
_entity_poly.pdbx_strand_id
1 'polypeptide(L)'
;MSKSMSQVVADLDNFPYHPTYIHNHPILQSYHAFHVNGIPSILGYIPNTLITTFPWPKDTWSIDSTPTPNPTITLMTPETATPATRTATLLPTIRHMANTGILTGWRDETFPIYGPHGDLILEIERAASALFGIVTYGVQMLCYTQTKPQDKDVDVRLWIAKRSPQKQTYPGMLDTTAAGG
;
A
#
# COMPACT_ATOMS: atom_id res chain seq x y z
N MET A 1 12.36 -26.18 -8.25
CA MET A 1 13.51 -25.36 -8.68
C MET A 1 13.49 -24.05 -7.90
N SER A 2 14.63 -23.57 -7.45
CA SER A 2 14.75 -22.23 -6.87
C SER A 2 14.55 -21.16 -7.96
N LYS A 3 13.81 -20.09 -7.67
CA LYS A 3 13.67 -18.96 -8.59
C LYS A 3 15.02 -18.26 -8.78
N SER A 4 15.28 -17.75 -9.98
CA SER A 4 16.39 -16.80 -10.19
C SER A 4 16.08 -15.46 -9.53
N MET A 5 17.11 -14.63 -9.29
CA MET A 5 16.88 -13.28 -8.76
C MET A 5 15.99 -12.43 -9.69
N SER A 6 16.14 -12.59 -11.01
CA SER A 6 15.29 -11.90 -11.99
C SER A 6 13.81 -12.32 -11.90
N GLN A 7 13.54 -13.60 -11.64
CA GLN A 7 12.17 -14.08 -11.44
C GLN A 7 11.58 -13.52 -10.15
N VAL A 8 12.36 -13.45 -9.06
CA VAL A 8 11.93 -12.83 -7.80
C VAL A 8 11.58 -11.36 -8.00
N VAL A 9 12.41 -10.60 -8.73
CA VAL A 9 12.11 -9.19 -9.04
C VAL A 9 10.83 -9.09 -9.87
N ALA A 10 10.66 -9.90 -10.92
CA ALA A 10 9.47 -9.87 -11.77
C ALA A 10 8.17 -10.22 -11.02
N ASP A 11 8.23 -11.08 -10.00
CA ASP A 11 7.07 -11.41 -9.16
C ASP A 11 6.65 -10.23 -8.26
N LEU A 12 7.60 -9.39 -7.85
CA LEU A 12 7.38 -8.26 -6.93
C LEU A 12 7.05 -6.96 -7.68
N ASP A 13 7.75 -6.71 -8.79
CA ASP A 13 7.66 -5.48 -9.57
C ASP A 13 6.77 -5.66 -10.80
N ASN A 14 5.49 -5.94 -10.55
CA ASN A 14 4.48 -6.25 -11.59
C ASN A 14 3.42 -5.16 -11.76
N PHE A 15 3.61 -3.99 -11.13
CA PHE A 15 2.74 -2.85 -11.28
C PHE A 15 3.05 -2.09 -12.60
N PRO A 16 2.05 -1.61 -13.35
CA PRO A 16 2.28 -0.98 -14.65
C PRO A 16 2.68 0.52 -14.52
N TYR A 17 3.94 0.81 -14.22
CA TYR A 17 4.42 2.20 -13.96
C TYR A 17 4.42 3.14 -15.19
N HIS A 18 4.31 2.64 -16.42
CA HIS A 18 4.51 3.48 -17.60
C HIS A 18 3.29 4.35 -17.93
N PRO A 19 3.43 5.70 -17.97
CA PRO A 19 2.31 6.64 -18.14
C PRO A 19 1.44 6.39 -19.38
N THR A 20 2.05 5.95 -20.48
CA THR A 20 1.36 5.63 -21.75
C THR A 20 0.51 4.37 -21.68
N TYR A 21 0.69 3.52 -20.66
CA TYR A 21 0.02 2.23 -20.52
C TYR A 21 -0.88 2.11 -19.29
N ILE A 22 -0.77 2.98 -18.28
CA ILE A 22 -1.57 2.93 -17.05
C ILE A 22 -3.08 2.87 -17.36
N HIS A 23 -3.52 3.63 -18.35
CA HIS A 23 -4.95 3.73 -18.68
C HIS A 23 -5.55 2.51 -19.40
N ASN A 24 -4.71 1.67 -20.03
CA ASN A 24 -5.17 0.51 -20.79
C ASN A 24 -4.56 -0.81 -20.29
N HIS A 25 -3.84 -0.78 -19.15
CA HIS A 25 -3.19 -1.98 -18.67
C HIS A 25 -4.23 -2.99 -18.18
N PRO A 26 -4.20 -4.26 -18.64
CA PRO A 26 -5.21 -5.26 -18.31
C PRO A 26 -5.42 -5.46 -16.80
N ILE A 27 -4.35 -5.33 -16.00
CA ILE A 27 -4.45 -5.42 -14.54
C ILE A 27 -5.36 -4.33 -13.98
N LEU A 28 -5.24 -3.09 -14.45
CA LEU A 28 -5.95 -1.94 -13.89
C LEU A 28 -7.44 -1.92 -14.27
N GLN A 29 -7.86 -2.66 -15.30
CA GLN A 29 -9.27 -2.86 -15.64
C GLN A 29 -10.07 -3.55 -14.53
N SER A 30 -9.39 -4.24 -13.62
CA SER A 30 -10.01 -4.91 -12.46
C SER A 30 -10.14 -4.02 -11.22
N TYR A 31 -9.81 -2.72 -11.33
CA TYR A 31 -9.78 -1.78 -10.21
C TYR A 31 -10.45 -0.44 -10.54
N HIS A 32 -10.97 0.23 -9.52
CA HIS A 32 -11.29 1.65 -9.55
C HIS A 32 -10.11 2.44 -9.01
N ALA A 33 -9.79 3.57 -9.66
CA ALA A 33 -8.80 4.50 -9.15
C ALA A 33 -9.35 5.23 -7.90
N PHE A 34 -8.59 5.22 -6.82
CA PHE A 34 -8.94 5.89 -5.57
C PHE A 34 -8.49 7.35 -5.60
N HIS A 35 -9.43 8.26 -5.35
CA HIS A 35 -9.22 9.70 -5.27
C HIS A 35 -9.74 10.28 -3.95
N VAL A 36 -9.26 11.49 -3.64
CA VAL A 36 -9.84 12.36 -2.62
C VAL A 36 -10.24 13.67 -3.32
N ASN A 37 -11.42 14.19 -3.00
CA ASN A 37 -11.92 15.40 -3.65
C ASN A 37 -10.94 16.58 -3.49
N GLY A 38 -10.66 17.28 -4.59
CA GLY A 38 -9.68 18.38 -4.65
C GLY A 38 -8.22 17.95 -4.79
N ILE A 39 -7.91 16.64 -4.81
CA ILE A 39 -6.54 16.14 -4.98
C ILE A 39 -6.33 15.64 -6.42
N PRO A 40 -5.44 16.27 -7.22
CA PRO A 40 -5.31 16.01 -8.65
C PRO A 40 -4.42 14.78 -8.95
N SER A 41 -4.51 13.72 -8.14
CA SER A 41 -3.73 12.49 -8.33
C SER A 41 -4.52 11.26 -7.90
N ILE A 42 -4.23 10.12 -8.54
CA ILE A 42 -4.67 8.81 -8.09
C ILE A 42 -3.84 8.46 -6.85
N LEU A 43 -4.50 8.09 -5.76
CA LEU A 43 -3.88 7.78 -4.48
C LEU A 43 -3.80 6.27 -4.18
N GLY A 44 -4.48 5.47 -5.00
CA GLY A 44 -4.47 4.01 -4.91
C GLY A 44 -5.45 3.37 -5.89
N TYR A 45 -5.66 2.07 -5.74
CA TYR A 45 -6.53 1.27 -6.58
C TYR A 45 -7.33 0.28 -5.74
N ILE A 46 -8.66 0.32 -5.88
CA ILE A 46 -9.57 -0.53 -5.12
C ILE A 46 -10.16 -1.60 -6.05
N PRO A 47 -10.13 -2.90 -5.70
CA PRO A 47 -10.69 -3.95 -6.56
C PRO A 47 -12.15 -3.70 -6.90
N ASN A 48 -12.54 -3.91 -8.17
CA ASN A 48 -13.93 -3.76 -8.63
C ASN A 48 -14.90 -4.65 -7.83
N THR A 49 -14.44 -5.81 -7.38
CA THR A 49 -15.21 -6.71 -6.52
C THR A 49 -15.55 -6.06 -5.19
N LEU A 50 -14.62 -5.33 -4.57
CA LEU A 50 -14.90 -4.60 -3.33
C LEU A 50 -15.84 -3.41 -3.57
N ILE A 51 -15.63 -2.70 -4.69
CA ILE A 51 -16.51 -1.58 -5.09
C ILE A 51 -17.96 -2.02 -5.23
N THR A 52 -18.19 -3.19 -5.83
CA THR A 52 -19.54 -3.70 -6.11
C THR A 52 -20.20 -4.43 -4.94
N THR A 53 -19.43 -4.94 -3.98
CA THR A 53 -19.96 -5.74 -2.86
C THR A 53 -20.08 -4.96 -1.56
N PHE A 54 -19.24 -3.95 -1.34
CA PHE A 54 -19.27 -3.15 -0.12
C PHE A 54 -20.32 -2.03 -0.22
N PRO A 55 -21.13 -1.79 0.83
CA PRO A 55 -22.14 -0.73 0.84
C PRO A 55 -21.51 0.65 1.08
N TRP A 56 -20.85 1.21 0.07
CA TRP A 56 -20.22 2.53 0.16
C TRP A 56 -21.24 3.64 0.50
N PRO A 57 -21.05 4.40 1.59
CA PRO A 57 -21.94 5.50 1.95
C PRO A 57 -21.94 6.61 0.88
N LYS A 58 -23.09 6.86 0.25
CA LYS A 58 -23.23 7.81 -0.89
C LYS A 58 -23.04 9.28 -0.51
N ASP A 59 -23.15 9.60 0.77
CA ASP A 59 -22.87 10.92 1.34
C ASP A 59 -21.36 11.18 1.49
N THR A 60 -20.57 10.12 1.57
CA THR A 60 -19.12 10.16 1.80
C THR A 60 -18.31 9.79 0.56
N TRP A 61 -18.90 9.02 -0.36
CA TRP A 61 -18.21 8.46 -1.52
C TRP A 61 -18.97 8.76 -2.81
N SER A 62 -18.23 9.20 -3.83
CA SER A 62 -18.69 9.27 -5.21
C SER A 62 -18.03 8.16 -6.02
N ILE A 63 -18.82 7.37 -6.74
CA ILE A 63 -18.31 6.28 -7.59
C ILE A 63 -18.71 6.61 -9.03
N ASP A 64 -17.71 6.77 -9.89
CA ASP A 64 -17.90 6.94 -11.33
C ASP A 64 -17.50 5.65 -12.05
N SER A 65 -18.50 4.92 -12.55
CA SER A 65 -18.30 3.69 -13.31
C SER A 65 -18.26 3.92 -14.82
N THR A 66 -18.21 5.18 -15.29
CA THR A 66 -18.14 5.47 -16.72
C THR A 66 -16.78 5.07 -17.30
N PRO A 67 -16.73 4.49 -18.50
CA PRO A 67 -15.48 4.09 -19.11
C PRO A 67 -14.77 5.32 -19.69
N THR A 68 -13.85 5.97 -18.96
CA THR A 68 -12.57 6.49 -19.50
C THR A 68 -11.73 7.24 -18.43
N PRO A 69 -10.42 6.96 -18.29
CA PRO A 69 -9.68 5.79 -18.75
C PRO A 69 -9.78 4.61 -17.77
N ASN A 70 -10.24 4.84 -16.53
CA ASN A 70 -10.57 3.82 -15.53
C ASN A 70 -11.73 4.35 -14.69
N PRO A 71 -12.62 3.49 -14.18
CA PRO A 71 -13.64 3.93 -13.25
C PRO A 71 -12.98 4.44 -11.95
N THR A 72 -13.66 5.32 -11.21
CA THR A 72 -13.09 5.98 -10.04
C THR A 72 -13.98 5.85 -8.81
N ILE A 73 -13.33 5.90 -7.65
CA ILE A 73 -13.99 6.07 -6.36
C ILE A 73 -13.32 7.22 -5.63
N THR A 74 -14.12 8.20 -5.22
CA THR A 74 -13.63 9.45 -4.63
C THR A 74 -14.18 9.61 -3.22
N LEU A 75 -13.28 9.79 -2.25
CA LEU A 75 -13.64 10.24 -0.90
C LEU A 75 -14.05 11.72 -0.96
N MET A 76 -15.31 11.99 -0.64
CA MET A 76 -15.90 13.32 -0.72
C MET A 76 -15.65 14.08 0.58
N THR A 77 -14.71 15.03 0.53
CA THR A 77 -14.47 16.03 1.56
C THR A 77 -14.49 17.43 0.94
N PRO A 78 -14.62 18.52 1.73
CA PRO A 78 -14.28 19.85 1.23
C PRO A 78 -12.87 19.84 0.62
N GLU A 79 -12.66 20.55 -0.50
CA GLU A 79 -11.35 20.58 -1.17
C GLU A 79 -10.25 21.14 -0.23
N THR A 80 -10.64 22.07 0.64
CA THR A 80 -9.79 22.71 1.66
C THR A 80 -9.65 21.89 2.95
N ALA A 81 -10.19 20.67 3.01
CA ALA A 81 -10.10 19.83 4.20
C ALA A 81 -8.65 19.53 4.57
N THR A 82 -8.34 19.54 5.87
CA THR A 82 -7.03 19.15 6.39
C THR A 82 -6.84 17.63 6.31
N PRO A 83 -5.60 17.14 6.43
CA PRO A 83 -5.35 15.70 6.47
C PRO A 83 -6.10 14.99 7.59
N ALA A 84 -6.14 15.60 8.79
CA ALA A 84 -6.91 15.08 9.91
C ALA A 84 -8.41 14.95 9.62
N THR A 85 -9.01 15.95 8.94
CA THR A 85 -10.42 15.89 8.54
C THR A 85 -10.68 14.78 7.53
N ARG A 86 -9.79 14.60 6.54
CA ARG A 86 -9.90 13.51 5.55
C ARG A 86 -9.76 12.14 6.22
N THR A 87 -8.78 11.97 7.12
CA THR A 87 -8.60 10.76 7.94
C THR A 87 -9.87 10.45 8.76
N ALA A 88 -10.43 11.46 9.44
CA ALA A 88 -11.63 11.29 10.23
C ALA A 88 -12.87 10.93 9.39
N THR A 89 -12.94 11.44 8.15
CA THR A 89 -14.02 11.11 7.19
C THR A 89 -13.88 9.69 6.65
N LEU A 90 -12.65 9.22 6.41
CA LEU A 90 -12.36 7.87 5.95
C LEU A 90 -12.61 6.80 7.03
N LEU A 91 -12.24 7.09 8.28
CA LEU A 91 -12.19 6.11 9.38
C LEU A 91 -13.49 5.30 9.59
N PRO A 92 -14.70 5.89 9.56
CA PRO A 92 -15.95 5.12 9.69
C PRO A 92 -16.11 4.03 8.61
N THR A 93 -15.69 4.31 7.38
CA THR A 93 -15.72 3.32 6.28
C THR A 93 -14.81 2.14 6.59
N ILE A 94 -13.59 2.42 7.05
CA ILE A 94 -12.60 1.40 7.41
C ILE A 94 -13.05 0.58 8.63
N ARG A 95 -13.69 1.22 9.62
CA ARG A 95 -14.30 0.54 10.77
C ARG A 95 -15.47 -0.36 10.34
N HIS A 96 -16.29 0.06 9.39
CA HIS A 96 -17.36 -0.78 8.87
C HIS A 96 -16.79 -2.03 8.16
N MET A 97 -15.75 -1.88 7.35
CA MET A 97 -15.03 -3.02 6.74
C MET A 97 -14.47 -3.98 7.80
N ALA A 98 -13.93 -3.46 8.90
CA ALA A 98 -13.41 -4.29 10.00
C ALA A 98 -14.55 -5.05 10.72
N ASN A 99 -15.64 -4.37 11.04
CA ASN A 99 -16.79 -4.96 11.75
C ASN A 99 -17.54 -6.01 10.90
N THR A 100 -17.44 -5.92 9.58
CA THR A 100 -18.04 -6.87 8.63
C THR A 100 -17.07 -7.99 8.22
N GLY A 101 -15.85 -8.00 8.74
CA GLY A 101 -14.85 -9.03 8.47
C GLY A 101 -14.15 -8.92 7.11
N ILE A 102 -14.46 -7.89 6.31
CA ILE A 102 -13.79 -7.61 5.04
C ILE A 102 -12.34 -7.20 5.29
N LEU A 103 -12.12 -6.38 6.32
CA LEU A 103 -10.81 -5.98 6.80
C LEU A 103 -10.46 -6.78 8.05
N THR A 104 -9.31 -7.44 8.05
CA THR A 104 -8.82 -8.19 9.21
C THR A 104 -7.43 -7.74 9.61
N GLY A 105 -7.02 -8.06 10.85
CA GLY A 105 -5.66 -7.74 11.32
C GLY A 105 -5.42 -6.27 11.66
N TRP A 106 -6.45 -5.59 12.19
CA TRP A 106 -6.35 -4.23 12.74
C TRP A 106 -5.16 -4.10 13.70
N ARG A 107 -4.38 -3.01 13.57
CA ARG A 107 -3.13 -2.81 14.32
C ARG A 107 -3.09 -1.56 15.18
N ASP A 108 -4.08 -0.68 15.09
CA ASP A 108 -4.04 0.65 15.71
C ASP A 108 -2.78 1.44 15.26
N GLU A 109 -2.45 1.30 13.98
CA GLU A 109 -1.27 1.89 13.34
C GLU A 109 -1.70 2.45 11.99
N THR A 110 -1.45 3.73 11.75
CA THR A 110 -1.80 4.37 10.49
C THR A 110 -0.61 4.44 9.54
N PHE A 111 -0.90 4.38 8.25
CA PHE A 111 0.03 4.73 7.18
C PHE A 111 -0.38 6.05 6.53
N PRO A 112 0.61 6.91 6.21
CA PRO A 112 0.37 8.16 5.51
C PRO A 112 0.10 7.89 4.03
N ILE A 113 -0.84 8.65 3.46
CA ILE A 113 -1.02 8.77 2.01
C ILE A 113 -0.51 10.14 1.61
N TYR A 114 0.50 10.18 0.74
CA TYR A 114 1.08 11.42 0.26
C TYR A 114 0.54 11.82 -1.12
N GLY A 115 0.48 13.12 -1.36
CA GLY A 115 0.21 13.72 -2.66
C GLY A 115 1.46 13.69 -3.54
N PRO A 116 1.33 14.13 -4.81
CA PRO A 116 2.42 14.11 -5.79
C PRO A 116 3.62 14.98 -5.38
N HIS A 117 3.44 15.92 -4.43
CA HIS A 117 4.50 16.79 -3.93
C HIS A 117 5.03 16.37 -2.55
N GLY A 118 4.65 15.18 -2.06
CA GLY A 118 5.07 14.67 -0.75
C GLY A 118 4.29 15.27 0.43
N ASP A 119 3.24 16.02 0.16
CA ASP A 119 2.31 16.55 1.16
C ASP A 119 1.44 15.43 1.73
N LEU A 120 1.23 15.42 3.05
CA LEU A 120 0.33 14.45 3.69
C LEU A 120 -1.11 14.76 3.27
N ILE A 121 -1.78 13.82 2.63
CA ILE A 121 -3.18 13.96 2.21
C ILE A 121 -4.12 13.50 3.30
N LEU A 122 -3.89 12.30 3.83
CA LEU A 122 -4.62 11.68 4.93
C LEU A 122 -3.82 10.49 5.47
N GLU A 123 -4.34 9.88 6.52
CA GLU A 123 -3.83 8.65 7.11
C GLU A 123 -4.90 7.56 7.05
N ILE A 124 -4.48 6.32 6.84
CA ILE A 124 -5.36 5.15 6.79
C ILE A 124 -4.81 4.04 7.68
N GLU A 125 -5.68 3.28 8.34
CA GLU A 125 -5.27 2.10 9.12
C GLU A 125 -4.42 1.15 8.26
N ARG A 126 -3.27 0.74 8.78
CA ARG A 126 -2.26 -0.08 8.08
C ARG A 126 -2.87 -1.33 7.46
N ALA A 127 -3.81 -1.97 8.15
CA ALA A 127 -4.49 -3.17 7.66
C ALA A 127 -5.24 -2.92 6.34
N ALA A 128 -5.74 -1.69 6.11
CA ALA A 128 -6.54 -1.34 4.93
C ALA A 128 -5.68 -0.93 3.73
N SER A 129 -4.37 -0.77 3.89
CA SER A 129 -3.47 -0.28 2.84
C SER A 129 -3.54 -1.12 1.55
N ALA A 130 -3.57 -2.45 1.68
CA ALA A 130 -3.69 -3.36 0.55
C ALA A 130 -5.07 -3.32 -0.13
N LEU A 131 -6.16 -3.11 0.63
CA LEU A 131 -7.51 -3.00 0.07
C LEU A 131 -7.68 -1.72 -0.76
N PHE A 132 -7.03 -0.63 -0.32
CA PHE A 132 -7.04 0.64 -1.02
C PHE A 132 -5.94 0.75 -2.08
N GLY A 133 -5.04 -0.24 -2.18
CA GLY A 133 -3.95 -0.27 -3.14
C GLY A 133 -3.07 0.98 -3.08
N ILE A 134 -2.84 1.51 -1.87
CA ILE A 134 -2.05 2.73 -1.68
C ILE A 134 -0.55 2.42 -1.76
N VAL A 135 0.24 3.43 -2.06
CA VAL A 135 1.70 3.34 -1.89
C VAL A 135 2.01 3.34 -0.39
N THR A 136 2.72 2.30 0.06
CA THR A 136 3.20 2.19 1.44
C THR A 136 4.71 2.37 1.48
N TYR A 137 5.19 2.95 2.58
CA TYR A 137 6.61 3.17 2.81
C TYR A 137 7.10 2.24 3.90
N GLY A 138 8.40 1.97 3.92
CA GLY A 138 9.03 1.17 4.95
C GLY A 138 10.53 1.35 4.92
N VAL A 139 11.17 1.04 6.04
CA VAL A 139 12.62 1.10 6.20
C VAL A 139 13.14 -0.32 6.38
N GLN A 140 14.19 -0.66 5.64
CA GLN A 140 14.94 -1.89 5.81
C GLN A 140 16.39 -1.56 6.13
N MET A 141 16.94 -2.23 7.13
CA MET A 141 18.31 -2.07 7.58
C MET A 141 19.06 -3.39 7.43
N LEU A 142 20.20 -3.34 6.77
CA LEU A 142 21.14 -4.45 6.67
C LEU A 142 22.43 -4.08 7.40
N CYS A 143 22.72 -4.81 8.48
CA CYS A 143 23.99 -4.72 9.18
C CYS A 143 24.95 -5.79 8.69
N TYR A 144 26.23 -5.45 8.62
CA TYR A 144 27.28 -6.38 8.25
C TYR A 144 28.54 -6.16 9.11
N THR A 145 29.38 -7.18 9.18
CA THR A 145 30.74 -7.10 9.70
C THR A 145 31.71 -7.51 8.61
N GLN A 146 32.90 -6.91 8.57
CA GLN A 146 33.94 -7.30 7.62
C GLN A 146 35.30 -7.45 8.30
N THR A 147 36.17 -8.30 7.74
CA THR A 147 37.59 -8.35 8.13
C THR A 147 38.27 -7.00 7.91
N LYS A 148 39.40 -6.76 8.60
CA LYS A 148 40.05 -5.44 8.52
C LYS A 148 40.58 -5.23 7.10
N PRO A 149 40.68 -3.99 6.62
CA PRO A 149 41.22 -3.71 5.29
C PRO A 149 42.64 -4.23 5.05
N GLN A 150 43.40 -4.54 6.11
CA GLN A 150 44.76 -5.08 6.03
C GLN A 150 44.82 -6.61 5.91
N ASP A 151 43.70 -7.30 6.10
CA ASP A 151 43.64 -8.75 5.99
C ASP A 151 43.65 -9.15 4.49
N LYS A 152 44.39 -10.21 4.14
CA LYS A 152 44.56 -10.65 2.74
C LYS A 152 43.25 -11.11 2.09
N ASP A 153 42.31 -11.58 2.91
CA ASP A 153 40.99 -12.03 2.47
C ASP A 153 39.90 -11.18 3.14
N VAL A 154 39.01 -10.62 2.32
CA VAL A 154 37.83 -9.87 2.78
C VAL A 154 36.70 -10.86 3.06
N ASP A 155 36.34 -11.07 4.33
CA ASP A 155 35.16 -11.85 4.75
C ASP A 155 34.06 -10.89 5.20
N VAL A 156 32.93 -10.86 4.49
CA VAL A 156 31.75 -10.05 4.83
C VAL A 156 30.66 -10.97 5.36
N ARG A 157 30.17 -10.68 6.57
CA ARG A 157 29.06 -11.40 7.20
C ARG A 157 27.87 -10.48 7.40
N LEU A 158 26.69 -10.95 7.04
CA LEU A 158 25.43 -10.23 7.20
C LEU A 158 24.70 -10.69 8.46
N TRP A 159 24.09 -9.74 9.17
CA TRP A 159 23.15 -10.05 10.24
C TRP A 159 21.76 -10.29 9.63
N ILE A 160 21.41 -11.57 9.45
CA ILE A 160 20.09 -11.98 8.91
C ILE A 160 19.19 -12.37 10.09
N ALA A 161 18.04 -11.70 10.20
CA ALA A 161 17.08 -12.03 11.24
C ALA A 161 16.21 -13.24 10.80
N LYS A 162 15.72 -14.00 11.78
CA LYS A 162 14.62 -14.94 11.58
C LYS A 162 13.39 -14.43 12.31
N ARG A 163 12.29 -14.24 11.59
CA ARG A 163 11.05 -13.70 12.14
C ARG A 163 10.48 -14.64 13.20
N SER A 164 9.95 -14.06 14.28
CA SER A 164 9.24 -14.82 15.32
C SER A 164 8.09 -15.64 14.68
N PRO A 165 7.85 -16.88 15.15
CA PRO A 165 6.70 -17.68 14.72
C PRO A 165 5.34 -17.03 14.99
N GLN A 166 5.28 -16.04 15.90
CA GLN A 166 4.06 -15.33 16.27
C GLN A 166 3.79 -14.10 15.40
N LYS A 167 4.66 -13.76 14.43
CA LYS A 167 4.42 -12.64 13.51
C LYS A 167 3.20 -12.93 12.63
N GLN A 168 2.30 -11.95 12.50
CA GLN A 168 1.10 -12.05 11.66
C GLN A 168 1.43 -12.27 10.18
N THR A 169 2.53 -11.67 9.69
CA THR A 169 2.99 -11.82 8.31
C THR A 169 4.34 -12.55 8.27
N TYR A 170 4.43 -13.54 7.38
CA TYR A 170 5.66 -14.30 7.10
C TYR A 170 6.34 -14.90 8.35
N PRO A 171 5.62 -15.64 9.22
CA PRO A 171 6.20 -16.20 10.44
C PRO A 171 7.33 -17.18 10.12
N GLY A 172 8.43 -17.10 10.87
CA GLY A 172 9.58 -18.01 10.72
C GLY A 172 10.46 -17.78 9.49
N MET A 173 10.11 -16.84 8.60
CA MET A 173 10.93 -16.50 7.42
C MET A 173 12.18 -15.69 7.81
N LEU A 174 13.19 -15.70 6.94
CA LEU A 174 14.35 -14.82 7.07
C LEU A 174 13.96 -13.38 6.71
N ASP A 175 14.66 -12.42 7.30
CA ASP A 175 14.43 -10.98 7.11
C ASP A 175 15.77 -10.24 7.15
N THR A 176 15.74 -8.96 6.77
CA THR A 176 16.84 -8.03 7.02
C THR A 176 17.11 -7.88 8.52
N THR A 177 18.23 -7.24 8.90
CA THR A 177 18.60 -7.09 10.32
C THR A 177 17.48 -6.43 11.13
N ALA A 178 16.87 -5.38 10.56
CA ALA A 178 15.65 -4.77 11.07
C ALA A 178 14.83 -4.22 9.90
N ALA A 179 13.51 -4.43 9.94
CA ALA A 179 12.58 -3.87 8.96
C ALA A 179 11.28 -3.42 9.64
N GLY A 180 10.71 -2.34 9.12
CA GLY A 180 9.45 -1.77 9.59
C GLY A 180 8.73 -1.03 8.47
N GLY A 181 7.40 -0.97 8.59
CA GLY A 181 6.60 0.04 7.90
C GLY A 181 6.61 1.33 8.72
#